data_AF-A0ABD7ZMK2-F1
#
_entry.id   AF-A0ABD7ZMK2-F1
#
_cell.length_a   1.000
_cell.length_b   1.000
_cell.length_c   1.000
_cell.angle_alpha   90.00
_cell.angle_beta   90.00
_cell.angle_gamma   90.00
#
_symmetry.space_group_name_H-M   'P 1'
#
loop_
_entity.id
_entity.type
_entity.pdbx_description
1 polymer ?
#
loop_
_entity_poly.entity_id
_entity_poly.type
_entity_poly.pdbx_seq_one_letter_code
_entity_poly.pdbx_strand_id
1 'polypeptide(L)'
;MKKWIFTIIIVIVASGIYGAYVYNKAMEKKLPKEAKSVEIAKEKAKLTKVKSVDYYNGNSSYTVVQGVDEKGEQIIVWVPNKKGNVLVKKKSEGISEKEALQKLAEQASGKGDEPKPKPKEITKVKLGAQNDIPLWEITYIDQEDRYTYYYLEFQNGVYAGHYSIEK
;
A
#
# COMPACT_ATOMS: atom_id res chain seq x y z
N MET A 1 -23.47 34.13 -49.99
CA MET A 1 -22.77 34.63 -48.78
C MET A 1 -23.29 34.02 -47.47
N LYS A 2 -23.52 32.69 -47.40
CA LYS A 2 -23.99 31.99 -46.17
C LYS A 2 -23.18 30.74 -45.80
N LYS A 3 -22.29 30.25 -46.69
CA LYS A 3 -21.49 29.03 -46.50
C LYS A 3 -20.48 29.13 -45.36
N TRP A 4 -19.83 30.29 -45.20
CA TRP A 4 -18.97 30.64 -44.06
C TRP A 4 -19.66 30.56 -42.68
N ILE A 5 -20.93 30.97 -42.59
CA ILE A 5 -21.74 30.82 -41.37
C ILE A 5 -21.91 29.34 -41.02
N PHE A 6 -22.17 28.49 -42.00
CA PHE A 6 -22.29 27.04 -41.80
C PHE A 6 -20.96 26.42 -41.36
N THR A 7 -19.83 26.85 -41.93
CA THR A 7 -18.50 26.41 -41.51
C THR A 7 -18.23 26.77 -40.05
N ILE A 8 -18.55 28.01 -39.65
CA ILE A 8 -18.38 28.47 -38.27
C ILE A 8 -19.24 27.65 -37.29
N ILE A 9 -20.50 27.40 -37.65
CA ILE A 9 -21.41 26.59 -36.82
C ILE A 9 -20.86 25.17 -36.65
N ILE A 10 -20.36 24.54 -37.71
CA ILE A 10 -19.77 23.20 -37.65
C ILE A 10 -18.54 23.17 -36.73
N VAL A 11 -17.67 24.18 -36.80
CA VAL A 11 -16.49 24.26 -35.94
C VAL A 11 -16.86 24.44 -34.47
N ILE A 12 -17.89 25.24 -34.18
CA ILE A 12 -18.40 25.43 -32.81
C ILE A 12 -18.98 24.13 -32.27
N VAL A 13 -19.79 23.42 -33.06
CA VAL A 13 -20.38 22.14 -32.64
C VAL A 13 -19.29 21.08 -32.44
N ALA A 14 -18.33 20.98 -33.35
CA ALA A 14 -17.21 20.05 -33.22
C ALA A 14 -16.34 20.34 -31.98
N SER A 15 -16.11 21.62 -31.69
CA SER A 15 -15.40 22.06 -30.48
C SER A 15 -16.18 21.74 -29.22
N GLY A 16 -17.51 21.88 -29.24
CA GLY A 16 -18.39 21.50 -28.14
C GLY A 16 -18.38 19.99 -27.87
N ILE A 17 -18.44 19.17 -28.93
CA ILE A 17 -18.35 17.70 -28.82
C ILE A 17 -16.97 17.29 -28.31
N TYR A 18 -15.89 17.89 -28.82
CA TYR A 18 -14.53 17.61 -28.34
C TYR A 18 -14.34 18.05 -26.89
N GLY A 19 -14.84 19.23 -26.52
CA GLY A 19 -14.84 19.72 -25.14
C GLY A 19 -15.61 18.79 -24.21
N ALA A 20 -16.77 18.31 -24.62
CA ALA A 20 -17.54 17.32 -23.88
C ALA A 20 -16.81 15.98 -23.77
N TYR A 21 -16.11 15.52 -24.82
CA TYR A 21 -15.29 14.32 -24.77
C TYR A 21 -14.11 14.46 -23.79
N VAL A 22 -13.37 15.58 -23.84
CA VAL A 22 -12.26 15.86 -22.93
C VAL A 22 -12.76 16.01 -21.50
N TYR A 23 -13.88 16.72 -21.29
CA TYR A 23 -14.51 16.87 -19.99
C TYR A 23 -14.95 15.51 -19.44
N ASN A 24 -15.65 14.68 -20.22
CA ASN A 24 -16.07 13.35 -19.78
C ASN A 24 -14.87 12.43 -19.52
N LYS A 25 -13.78 12.52 -20.28
CA LYS A 25 -12.54 11.75 -20.03
C LYS A 25 -11.78 12.25 -18.79
N ALA A 26 -11.86 13.54 -18.48
CA ALA A 26 -11.30 14.11 -17.26
C ALA A 26 -12.16 13.82 -16.02
N MET A 27 -13.49 13.72 -16.22
CA MET A 27 -14.50 13.50 -15.20
C MET A 27 -14.94 12.03 -15.06
N GLU A 28 -14.48 11.15 -15.95
CA GLU A 28 -14.58 9.69 -15.84
C GLU A 28 -14.01 9.36 -14.47
N LYS A 29 -14.93 9.16 -13.51
CA LYS A 29 -14.67 9.33 -12.09
C LYS A 29 -13.38 8.60 -11.79
N LYS A 30 -12.33 9.38 -11.48
CA LYS A 30 -11.22 8.85 -10.70
C LYS A 30 -11.88 8.44 -9.40
N LEU A 31 -12.32 7.18 -9.31
CA LEU A 31 -12.56 6.52 -8.04
C LEU A 31 -11.39 6.97 -7.16
N PRO A 32 -11.64 7.52 -5.96
CA PRO A 32 -10.54 7.84 -5.05
C PRO A 32 -9.63 6.61 -5.07
N LYS A 33 -8.32 6.79 -5.29
CA LYS A 33 -7.41 5.66 -5.60
C LYS A 33 -7.60 4.49 -4.63
N GLU A 34 -7.99 4.81 -3.40
CA GLU A 34 -8.45 3.95 -2.32
C GLU A 34 -9.62 3.02 -2.71
N ALA A 35 -10.71 3.56 -3.25
CA ALA A 35 -11.85 2.78 -3.73
C ALA A 35 -11.45 1.81 -4.85
N LYS A 36 -10.59 2.26 -5.78
CA LYS A 36 -10.06 1.40 -6.84
C LYS A 36 -9.17 0.28 -6.28
N SER A 37 -8.30 0.57 -5.32
CA SER A 37 -7.48 -0.46 -4.66
C SER A 37 -8.34 -1.48 -3.92
N VAL A 38 -9.39 -1.04 -3.24
CA VAL A 38 -10.33 -1.92 -2.54
C VAL A 38 -11.10 -2.81 -3.53
N GLU A 39 -11.54 -2.27 -4.67
CA GLU A 39 -12.17 -3.07 -5.73
C GLU A 39 -11.22 -4.14 -6.30
N ILE A 40 -9.98 -3.76 -6.61
CA ILE A 40 -8.95 -4.71 -7.07
C ILE A 40 -8.73 -5.81 -6.02
N ALA A 41 -8.65 -5.44 -4.73
CA ALA A 41 -8.47 -6.40 -3.66
C ALA A 41 -9.67 -7.38 -3.55
N LYS A 42 -10.90 -6.86 -3.62
CA LYS A 42 -12.12 -7.67 -3.64
C LYS A 42 -12.14 -8.65 -4.81
N GLU A 43 -11.78 -8.18 -6.01
CA GLU A 43 -11.80 -9.00 -7.22
C GLU A 43 -10.74 -10.11 -7.18
N LYS A 44 -9.50 -9.77 -6.78
CA LYS A 44 -8.35 -10.68 -6.77
C LYS A 44 -8.44 -11.74 -5.69
N ALA A 45 -8.91 -11.37 -4.50
CA ALA A 45 -8.98 -12.27 -3.35
C ALA A 45 -10.40 -12.76 -3.04
N LYS A 46 -11.38 -12.45 -3.89
CA LYS A 46 -12.81 -12.81 -3.69
C LYS A 46 -13.32 -12.37 -2.31
N LEU A 47 -12.93 -11.17 -1.88
CA LEU A 47 -13.30 -10.66 -0.56
C LEU A 47 -14.80 -10.35 -0.52
N THR A 48 -15.51 -11.03 0.39
CA THR A 48 -16.91 -10.77 0.69
C THR A 48 -17.06 -9.63 1.69
N LYS A 49 -16.08 -9.46 2.59
CA LYS A 49 -16.06 -8.40 3.60
C LYS A 49 -14.67 -7.78 3.72
N VAL A 50 -14.61 -6.45 3.65
CA VAL A 50 -13.41 -5.67 3.99
C VAL A 50 -13.45 -5.34 5.48
N LYS A 51 -12.33 -5.57 6.18
CA LYS A 51 -12.17 -5.31 7.62
C LYS A 51 -11.36 -4.04 7.87
N SER A 52 -10.26 -3.86 7.16
CA SER A 52 -9.44 -2.65 7.27
C SER A 52 -8.76 -2.33 5.94
N VAL A 53 -8.39 -1.06 5.80
CA VAL A 53 -7.60 -0.55 4.69
C VAL A 53 -6.51 0.32 5.30
N ASP A 54 -5.27 -0.02 5.00
CA ASP A 54 -4.08 0.66 5.49
C ASP A 54 -3.23 1.12 4.30
N TYR A 55 -2.38 2.12 4.55
CA TYR A 55 -1.51 2.69 3.53
C TYR A 55 -0.05 2.54 3.92
N TYR A 56 0.72 1.98 2.99
CA TYR A 56 2.16 1.86 3.09
C TYR A 56 2.82 2.75 2.04
N ASN A 57 3.72 3.63 2.49
CA ASN A 57 4.44 4.58 1.64
C ASN A 57 5.95 4.48 1.91
N GLY A 58 6.51 3.28 1.78
CA GLY A 58 7.96 3.09 1.72
C GLY A 58 8.49 3.41 0.31
N ASN A 59 9.58 2.74 -0.11
CA ASN A 59 10.15 2.88 -1.46
C ASN A 59 9.11 2.64 -2.57
N SER A 60 8.20 1.69 -2.33
CA SER A 60 7.03 1.45 -3.15
C SER A 60 5.76 1.66 -2.32
N SER A 61 4.79 2.36 -2.88
CA SER A 61 3.53 2.64 -2.18
C SER A 61 2.49 1.55 -2.47
N TYR A 62 1.89 1.03 -1.40
CA TYR A 62 0.85 0.01 -1.46
C TYR A 62 -0.37 0.43 -0.63
N THR A 63 -1.55 0.06 -1.10
CA THR A 63 -2.76 -0.01 -0.27
C THR A 63 -2.89 -1.44 0.25
N VAL A 64 -2.95 -1.63 1.56
CA VAL A 64 -3.08 -2.95 2.19
C VAL A 64 -4.52 -3.13 2.65
N VAL A 65 -5.21 -4.12 2.10
CA VAL A 65 -6.61 -4.39 2.39
C VAL A 65 -6.70 -5.71 3.15
N GLN A 66 -7.24 -5.69 4.36
CA GLN A 66 -7.53 -6.90 5.12
C GLN A 66 -9.02 -7.21 5.04
N GLY A 67 -9.36 -8.49 4.86
CA GLY A 67 -10.74 -8.90 4.67
C GLY A 67 -10.99 -10.37 4.94
N VAL A 68 -12.16 -10.81 4.51
CA VAL A 68 -12.61 -12.20 4.55
C VAL A 68 -13.05 -12.59 3.15
N ASP A 69 -12.61 -13.75 2.67
CA ASP A 69 -13.01 -14.29 1.37
C ASP A 69 -14.36 -15.04 1.44
N GLU A 70 -14.75 -15.69 0.35
CA GLU A 70 -15.96 -16.51 0.26
C GLU A 70 -15.92 -17.78 1.13
N LYS A 71 -14.73 -18.23 1.53
CA LYS A 71 -14.51 -19.42 2.36
C LYS A 71 -14.46 -19.08 3.85
N GLY A 72 -14.54 -17.80 4.21
CA GLY A 72 -14.41 -17.35 5.59
C GLY A 72 -12.95 -17.19 6.05
N GLU A 73 -11.97 -17.31 5.16
CA GLU A 73 -10.55 -17.16 5.49
C GLU A 73 -10.17 -15.68 5.62
N GLN A 74 -9.30 -15.36 6.58
CA GLN A 74 -8.78 -14.00 6.73
C GLN A 74 -7.67 -13.77 5.71
N ILE A 75 -7.88 -12.84 4.78
CA ILE A 75 -6.96 -12.56 3.68
C ILE A 75 -6.42 -11.14 3.80
N ILE A 76 -5.16 -10.96 3.42
CA ILE A 76 -4.49 -9.68 3.28
C ILE A 76 -4.11 -9.51 1.81
N VAL A 77 -4.41 -8.34 1.26
CA VAL A 77 -4.11 -7.99 -0.13
C VAL A 77 -3.29 -6.71 -0.18
N TRP A 78 -2.13 -6.74 -0.84
CA TRP A 78 -1.30 -5.57 -1.09
C TRP A 78 -1.48 -5.15 -2.54
N VAL A 79 -2.11 -3.99 -2.74
CA VAL A 79 -2.35 -3.42 -4.07
C VAL A 79 -1.34 -2.31 -4.33
N PRO A 80 -0.43 -2.44 -5.31
CA PRO A 80 0.53 -1.40 -5.63
C PRO A 80 -0.17 -0.16 -6.18
N ASN A 81 0.18 1.02 -5.69
CA ASN A 81 -0.42 2.28 -6.13
C ASN A 81 0.06 2.72 -7.53
N LYS A 82 1.16 2.13 -8.03
CA LYS A 82 1.76 2.39 -9.34
C LYS A 82 1.92 1.09 -10.13
N LYS A 83 3.16 0.68 -10.42
CA LYS A 83 3.51 -0.59 -11.06
C LYS A 83 3.89 -1.62 -9.99
N GLY A 84 3.60 -2.89 -10.26
CA GLY A 84 3.92 -4.01 -9.38
C GLY A 84 2.83 -5.08 -9.43
N ASN A 85 3.02 -6.15 -8.69
CA ASN A 85 2.04 -7.23 -8.59
C ASN A 85 1.10 -7.02 -7.40
N VAL A 86 -0.16 -7.40 -7.57
CA VAL A 86 -1.09 -7.51 -6.43
C VAL A 86 -0.73 -8.76 -5.65
N LEU A 87 -0.36 -8.60 -4.39
CA LEU A 87 0.01 -9.72 -3.52
C LEU A 87 -1.20 -10.13 -2.70
N VAL A 88 -1.46 -11.42 -2.60
CA VAL A 88 -2.57 -11.98 -1.81
C VAL A 88 -1.97 -13.05 -0.90
N LYS A 89 -2.20 -12.94 0.41
CA LYS A 89 -1.77 -13.93 1.40
C LYS A 89 -2.85 -14.17 2.43
N LYS A 90 -2.92 -15.39 2.95
CA LYS A 90 -3.73 -15.64 4.15
C LYS A 90 -3.06 -14.95 5.32
N LYS A 91 -3.84 -14.38 6.24
CA LYS A 91 -3.29 -13.80 7.46
C LYS A 91 -2.53 -14.84 8.29
N SER A 92 -2.95 -16.11 8.23
CA SER A 92 -2.30 -17.23 8.91
C SER A 92 -0.99 -17.69 8.27
N GLU A 93 -0.63 -17.22 7.08
CA GLU A 93 0.63 -17.57 6.42
C GLU A 93 1.82 -16.74 6.93
N GLY A 94 1.56 -15.71 7.73
CA GLY A 94 2.60 -14.86 8.28
C GLY A 94 2.45 -14.63 9.77
N ILE A 95 3.47 -14.01 10.32
CA ILE A 95 3.54 -13.67 11.74
C ILE A 95 2.57 -12.54 12.05
N SER A 96 1.98 -12.60 13.24
CA SER A 96 1.17 -11.53 13.81
C SER A 96 2.02 -10.30 14.15
N GLU A 97 1.34 -9.16 14.35
CA GLU A 97 1.97 -7.93 14.84
C GLU A 97 2.73 -8.15 16.16
N LYS A 98 2.16 -8.95 17.06
CA LYS A 98 2.78 -9.31 18.34
C LYS A 98 4.06 -10.10 18.13
N GLU A 99 4.04 -11.09 17.24
CA GLU A 99 5.22 -11.89 16.91
C GLU A 99 6.29 -11.03 16.22
N ALA A 100 5.90 -10.07 15.38
CA ALA A 100 6.83 -9.13 14.76
C ALA A 100 7.55 -8.27 15.81
N LEU A 101 6.82 -7.78 16.82
CA LEU A 101 7.41 -7.05 17.96
C LEU A 101 8.32 -7.93 18.82
N GLN A 102 7.96 -9.20 19.03
CA GLN A 102 8.82 -10.16 19.71
C GLN A 102 10.11 -10.41 18.92
N LYS A 103 10.01 -10.60 17.61
CA LYS A 103 11.16 -10.75 16.71
C LYS A 103 12.07 -9.54 16.73
N LEU A 104 11.52 -8.32 16.72
CA LEU A 104 12.31 -7.11 16.89
C LEU A 104 13.09 -7.13 18.21
N ALA A 105 12.44 -7.46 19.33
CA ALA A 105 13.10 -7.50 20.64
C ALA A 105 14.24 -8.55 20.72
N GLU A 106 13.99 -9.74 20.16
CA GLU A 106 15.00 -10.81 20.03
C GLU A 106 16.21 -10.34 19.20
N GLN A 107 15.94 -9.77 18.03
CA GLN A 107 16.98 -9.39 17.06
C GLN A 107 17.77 -8.15 17.48
N ALA A 108 17.13 -7.18 18.14
CA ALA A 108 17.80 -5.99 18.69
C ALA A 108 18.69 -6.31 19.91
N SER A 109 18.44 -7.45 20.57
CA SER A 109 19.25 -7.93 21.70
C SER A 109 20.40 -8.84 21.27
N GLY A 110 20.37 -9.34 20.02
CA GLY A 110 21.34 -10.30 19.51
C GLY A 110 22.74 -9.73 19.27
N LYS A 111 23.77 -10.55 19.52
CA LYS A 111 25.18 -10.27 19.19
C LYS A 111 25.53 -10.73 17.76
N GLY A 112 24.72 -10.34 16.78
CA GLY A 112 24.98 -10.65 15.38
C GLY A 112 26.14 -9.82 14.80
N ASP A 113 26.52 -10.11 13.55
CA ASP A 113 27.62 -9.43 12.85
C ASP A 113 27.40 -7.92 12.70
N GLU A 114 26.14 -7.47 12.66
CA GLU A 114 25.76 -6.07 12.65
C GLU A 114 24.83 -5.74 13.85
N PRO A 115 25.22 -4.79 14.72
CA PRO A 115 24.37 -4.29 15.78
C PRO A 115 23.13 -3.63 15.17
N LYS A 116 21.95 -3.97 15.67
CA LYS A 116 20.69 -3.36 15.24
C LYS A 116 20.28 -2.25 16.21
N PRO A 117 19.72 -1.12 15.72
CA PRO A 117 19.29 -0.03 16.59
C PRO A 117 18.24 -0.53 17.59
N LYS A 118 18.48 -0.31 18.88
CA LYS A 118 17.57 -0.80 19.92
C LYS A 118 16.36 0.14 20.04
N PRO A 119 15.13 -0.40 20.11
CA PRO A 119 13.95 0.44 20.30
C PRO A 119 13.94 1.05 21.71
N LYS A 120 13.62 2.34 21.77
CA LYS A 120 13.27 3.09 22.99
C LYS A 120 11.76 3.23 23.12
N GLU A 121 11.08 3.58 22.01
CA GLU A 121 9.63 3.77 21.96
C GLU A 121 9.06 3.32 20.61
N ILE A 122 8.14 2.36 20.59
CA ILE A 122 7.45 1.94 19.35
C ILE A 122 6.41 3.00 18.98
N THR A 123 6.48 3.53 17.77
CA THR A 123 5.57 4.57 17.30
C THR A 123 4.47 4.00 16.40
N LYS A 124 4.80 3.05 15.53
CA LYS A 124 3.84 2.44 14.60
C LYS A 124 4.26 1.05 14.17
N VAL A 125 3.29 0.17 13.99
CA VAL A 125 3.47 -1.11 13.31
C VAL A 125 2.45 -1.18 12.18
N LYS A 126 2.90 -1.50 10.96
CA LYS A 126 2.00 -1.64 9.81
C LYS A 126 2.49 -2.68 8.84
N LEU A 127 1.56 -3.25 8.10
CA LEU A 127 1.88 -4.09 6.96
C LEU A 127 2.29 -3.21 5.77
N GLY A 128 3.25 -3.71 5.00
CA GLY A 128 3.78 -3.09 3.80
C GLY A 128 4.25 -4.14 2.82
N ALA A 129 4.86 -3.68 1.74
CA ALA A 129 5.54 -4.56 0.80
C ALA A 129 6.68 -3.80 0.12
N GLN A 130 7.74 -4.53 -0.21
CA GLN A 130 8.86 -4.02 -0.99
C GLN A 130 9.33 -5.10 -1.94
N ASN A 131 9.58 -4.74 -3.21
CA ASN A 131 10.01 -5.67 -4.25
C ASN A 131 9.12 -6.93 -4.34
N ASP A 132 7.79 -6.74 -4.26
CA ASP A 132 6.78 -7.81 -4.24
C ASP A 132 6.89 -8.81 -3.05
N ILE A 133 7.63 -8.45 -2.00
CA ILE A 133 7.71 -9.20 -0.74
C ILE A 133 6.86 -8.48 0.32
N PRO A 134 5.84 -9.14 0.91
CA PRO A 134 5.08 -8.59 2.03
C PRO A 134 5.92 -8.48 3.30
N LEU A 135 5.82 -7.35 4.00
CA LEU A 135 6.62 -7.01 5.17
C LEU A 135 5.76 -6.46 6.30
N TRP A 136 6.28 -6.57 7.51
CA TRP A 136 5.98 -5.66 8.61
C TRP A 136 7.00 -4.50 8.59
N GLU A 137 6.51 -3.26 8.66
CA GLU A 137 7.31 -2.08 9.00
C GLU A 137 7.00 -1.70 10.44
N ILE A 138 8.02 -1.73 11.28
CA ILE A 138 7.97 -1.26 12.66
C ILE A 138 8.74 0.04 12.73
N THR A 139 8.05 1.14 13.00
CA THR A 139 8.65 2.45 13.26
C THR A 139 8.81 2.63 14.76
N TYR A 140 9.99 3.08 15.19
CA TYR A 140 10.28 3.38 16.59
C TYR A 140 11.31 4.50 16.73
N ILE A 141 11.37 5.10 17.91
CA ILE A 141 12.48 5.95 18.32
C ILE A 141 13.57 5.04 18.90
N ASP A 142 14.80 5.13 18.41
CA ASP A 142 15.93 4.33 18.91
C ASP A 142 16.62 4.98 20.13
N GLN A 143 17.63 4.30 20.68
CA GLN A 143 18.40 4.81 21.83
C GLN A 143 19.25 6.05 21.51
N GLU A 144 19.44 6.37 20.23
CA GLU A 144 20.12 7.58 19.76
C GLU A 144 19.12 8.70 19.42
N ASP A 145 17.85 8.55 19.82
CA ASP A 145 16.75 9.49 19.55
C ASP A 145 16.46 9.74 18.06
N ARG A 146 16.71 8.73 17.21
CA ARG A 146 16.36 8.74 15.78
C ARG A 146 15.06 8.00 15.51
N TYR A 147 14.34 8.37 14.45
CA TYR A 147 13.29 7.51 13.89
C TYR A 147 13.92 6.35 13.12
N THR A 148 13.70 5.13 13.59
CA THR A 148 14.11 3.91 12.90
C THR A 148 12.91 3.23 12.26
N TYR A 149 13.07 2.85 11.00
CA TYR A 149 12.13 2.05 10.22
C TYR A 149 12.73 0.66 10.05
N TYR A 150 12.12 -0.33 10.70
CA TYR A 150 12.64 -1.68 10.77
C TYR A 150 11.74 -2.65 10.04
N TYR A 151 12.32 -3.46 9.16
CA TYR A 151 11.59 -4.33 8.25
C TYR A 151 11.76 -5.80 8.60
N LEU A 152 10.63 -6.48 8.71
CA LEU A 152 10.56 -7.93 8.89
C LEU A 152 9.72 -8.55 7.78
N GLU A 153 10.15 -9.67 7.23
CA GLU A 153 9.31 -10.46 6.32
C GLU A 153 8.02 -10.90 7.01
N PHE A 154 6.89 -10.67 6.35
CA PHE A 154 5.57 -11.05 6.88
C PHE A 154 5.51 -12.56 7.17
N GLN A 155 6.10 -13.40 6.32
CA GLN A 155 5.93 -14.85 6.39
C GLN A 155 6.58 -15.47 7.63
N ASN A 156 7.76 -15.01 8.02
CA ASN A 156 8.62 -15.72 9.00
C ASN A 156 9.32 -14.78 10.01
N GLY A 157 9.22 -13.46 9.85
CA GLY A 157 9.91 -12.49 10.69
C GLY A 157 11.42 -12.41 10.44
N VAL A 158 11.91 -12.86 9.29
CA VAL A 158 13.29 -12.66 8.87
C VAL A 158 13.55 -11.17 8.73
N TYR A 159 14.68 -10.72 9.28
CA TYR A 159 15.11 -9.34 9.19
C TYR A 159 15.41 -8.98 7.73
N ALA A 160 14.71 -7.96 7.22
CA ALA A 160 14.80 -7.51 5.83
C ALA A 160 15.57 -6.18 5.68
N GLY A 161 15.99 -5.56 6.78
CA GLY A 161 16.72 -4.29 6.78
C GLY A 161 16.15 -3.28 7.77
N HIS A 162 16.88 -2.19 7.95
CA HIS A 162 16.37 -0.99 8.60
C HIS A 162 17.03 0.25 8.01
N TYR A 163 16.46 1.41 8.30
CA TYR A 163 17.18 2.68 8.21
C TYR A 163 16.74 3.61 9.35
N SER A 164 17.61 4.53 9.73
CA SER A 164 17.35 5.53 10.76
C SER A 164 17.50 6.94 10.18
N ILE A 165 16.64 7.86 10.62
CA ILE A 165 16.70 9.28 10.29
C ILE A 165 16.65 10.09 11.59
N GLU A 166 17.33 11.23 11.62
CA GLU A 166 17.24 12.15 12.77
C GLU A 166 15.79 12.62 12.98
N LYS A 167 15.42 12.82 14.25
CA LYS A 167 14.07 13.18 14.67
C LYS A 167 13.72 14.63 14.35
#